data_AF-A0A836PLW6-F1
#
_entry.id   AF-A0A836PLW6-F1
#
_cell.length_a   1.000
_cell.length_b   1.000
_cell.length_c   1.000
_cell.angle_alpha   90.00
_cell.angle_beta   90.00
_cell.angle_gamma   90.00
#
_symmetry.space_group_name_H-M   'P 1'
#
loop_
_entity.id
_entity.type
_entity.pdbx_description
1 polymer ?
#
loop_
_entity_poly.entity_id
_entity_poly.type
_entity_poly.pdbx_seq_one_letter_code
_entity_poly.pdbx_strand_id
1 'polypeptide(L)'
;MNEFRQSTSQVVRFGPLLETDGITPATALTITQSDMQISKDGAAFAQKNSVGNATHDTDGFYSTTYDPTDTDTTASIKFQVNVAGALPFFMTANVVTQTFYDAKYAGTFNNFDSLSDTVSNVTLVATTTANTDMRGTDGANTVVPPSVAQLNARTILSAEYATSTNLSTVDTVVDSIKVMTDQLNFTVPNELDVNMLTHTATIPTNYITSTGIAASALDNKGNWNIGKTGYTLTQSFPTNFSVMEISGTGEVDADIAKINGVDIIGDGSVTPFDV
;
A
#
# COMPACT_ATOMS: atom_id res chain seq x y z
N MET A 1 37.36 52.64 7.94
CA MET A 1 38.36 53.09 6.94
C MET A 1 37.61 53.74 5.80
N ASN A 2 38.11 54.82 5.23
CA ASN A 2 37.46 55.50 4.10
C ASN A 2 37.56 54.60 2.87
N GLU A 3 36.44 54.39 2.19
CA GLU A 3 36.33 53.55 1.00
C GLU A 3 35.75 54.37 -0.14
N PHE A 4 36.36 54.25 -1.31
CA PHE A 4 35.93 54.89 -2.53
C PHE A 4 35.43 53.84 -3.52
N ARG A 5 34.33 54.15 -4.21
CA ARG A 5 33.78 53.31 -5.26
C ARG A 5 34.69 53.40 -6.49
N GLN A 6 35.12 52.25 -7.03
CA GLN A 6 35.99 52.21 -8.21
C GLN A 6 35.39 52.97 -9.41
N SER A 7 36.25 53.68 -10.14
CA SER A 7 35.94 54.39 -11.38
C SER A 7 34.72 55.30 -11.29
N THR A 8 34.51 55.94 -10.14
CA THR A 8 33.34 56.77 -9.87
C THR A 8 33.76 58.15 -9.40
N SER A 9 33.11 59.19 -9.92
CA SER A 9 33.31 60.55 -9.43
C SER A 9 32.75 60.70 -8.02
N GLN A 10 33.54 61.23 -7.10
CA GLN A 10 33.13 61.38 -5.70
C GLN A 10 33.82 62.58 -5.05
N VAL A 11 33.07 63.30 -4.21
CA VAL A 11 33.60 64.44 -3.46
C VAL A 11 34.35 63.92 -2.25
N VAL A 12 35.62 64.29 -2.17
CA VAL A 12 36.52 63.96 -1.07
C VAL A 12 36.69 65.18 -0.20
N ARG A 13 36.35 65.07 1.09
CA ARG A 13 36.64 66.07 2.11
C ARG A 13 37.91 65.70 2.85
N PHE A 14 38.77 66.68 3.09
CA PHE A 14 40.05 66.51 3.76
C PHE A 14 40.35 67.71 4.68
N GLY A 15 41.23 67.49 5.64
CA GLY A 15 41.55 68.46 6.69
C GLY A 15 41.29 67.90 8.10
N PRO A 16 41.35 68.76 9.13
CA PRO A 16 41.63 70.20 9.01
C PRO A 16 43.08 70.44 8.58
N LEU A 17 43.28 71.39 7.66
CA LEU A 17 44.60 71.94 7.35
C LEU A 17 44.93 73.01 8.38
N LEU A 18 46.11 72.89 8.98
CA LEU A 18 46.58 73.79 10.01
C LEU A 18 47.72 74.65 9.46
N GLU A 19 47.82 75.89 9.91
CA GLU A 19 48.95 76.76 9.64
C GLU A 19 50.25 76.19 10.25
N THR A 20 51.38 76.89 10.06
CA THR A 20 52.69 76.44 10.53
C THR A 20 52.80 76.28 12.04
N ASP A 21 51.86 76.84 12.81
CA ASP A 21 51.78 76.68 14.26
C ASP A 21 51.20 75.31 14.68
N GLY A 22 50.63 74.55 13.74
CA GLY A 22 49.98 73.26 14.01
C GLY A 22 48.73 73.36 14.87
N ILE A 23 48.13 74.54 15.00
CA ILE A 23 46.97 74.81 15.85
C ILE A 23 45.89 75.58 15.08
N THR A 24 46.28 76.65 14.38
CA THR A 24 45.34 77.55 13.72
C THR A 24 44.84 76.92 12.41
N PRO A 25 43.52 76.81 12.18
CA PRO A 25 43.00 76.32 10.91
C PRO A 25 43.29 77.29 9.76
N ALA A 26 43.88 76.78 8.68
CA ALA A 26 44.20 77.56 7.49
C ALA A 26 42.97 77.67 6.57
N THR A 27 42.27 78.81 6.58
CA THR A 27 40.95 78.98 5.95
C THR A 27 40.94 79.76 4.61
N ALA A 28 42.08 80.30 4.19
CA ALA A 28 42.19 81.13 2.99
C ALA A 28 43.18 80.57 1.95
N LEU A 29 43.39 79.25 1.93
CA LEU A 29 44.34 78.61 1.03
C LEU A 29 43.78 78.51 -0.39
N THR A 30 44.61 78.85 -1.38
CA THR A 30 44.36 78.49 -2.78
C THR A 30 45.07 77.16 -3.05
N ILE A 31 44.34 76.06 -2.93
CA ILE A 31 44.88 74.71 -3.16
C ILE A 31 44.60 74.33 -4.61
N THR A 32 45.63 74.30 -5.44
CA THR A 32 45.54 74.00 -6.86
C THR A 32 45.62 72.49 -7.12
N GLN A 33 45.34 72.07 -8.36
CA GLN A 33 45.42 70.66 -8.75
C GLN A 33 46.81 70.05 -8.49
N SER A 34 47.90 70.79 -8.72
CA SER A 34 49.27 70.32 -8.52
C SER A 34 49.63 70.10 -7.05
N ASP A 35 48.94 70.78 -6.12
CA ASP A 35 49.17 70.64 -4.68
C ASP A 35 48.52 69.36 -4.12
N MET A 36 47.54 68.81 -4.85
CA MET A 36 46.75 67.64 -4.48
C MET A 36 47.25 66.39 -5.23
N GLN A 37 48.07 65.58 -4.55
CA GLN A 37 48.67 64.39 -5.15
C GLN A 37 48.09 63.10 -4.60
N ILE A 38 47.93 62.11 -5.48
CA ILE A 38 47.47 60.77 -5.17
C ILE A 38 48.54 59.74 -5.54
N SER A 39 48.62 58.67 -4.76
CA SER A 39 49.42 57.47 -5.03
C SER A 39 48.47 56.27 -5.02
N LYS A 40 48.37 55.60 -6.17
CA LYS A 40 47.50 54.42 -6.37
C LYS A 40 48.36 53.15 -6.25
N ASP A 41 47.99 52.25 -5.35
CA ASP A 41 48.70 50.97 -5.12
C ASP A 41 50.22 51.10 -4.94
N GLY A 42 50.66 52.15 -4.25
CA GLY A 42 52.10 52.41 -4.04
C GLY A 42 52.84 52.98 -5.25
N ALA A 43 52.14 53.37 -6.32
CA ALA A 43 52.73 54.14 -7.42
C ALA A 43 53.29 55.49 -6.94
N ALA A 44 54.20 56.08 -7.71
CA ALA A 44 54.71 57.42 -7.42
C ALA A 44 53.54 58.42 -7.28
N PHE A 45 53.67 59.38 -6.35
CA PHE A 45 52.69 60.44 -6.21
C PHE A 45 52.60 61.24 -7.51
N ALA A 46 51.38 61.43 -8.00
CA ALA A 46 51.06 62.26 -9.13
C ALA A 46 49.86 63.14 -8.77
N GLN A 47 49.72 64.29 -9.43
CA GLN A 47 48.52 65.12 -9.24
C GLN A 47 47.24 64.31 -9.52
N LYS A 48 46.17 64.62 -8.78
CA LYS A 48 44.82 64.14 -9.11
C LYS A 48 44.48 64.47 -10.57
N ASN A 49 43.68 63.63 -11.22
CA ASN A 49 43.24 63.78 -12.60
C ASN A 49 42.15 64.84 -12.76
N SER A 50 41.17 64.89 -11.83
CA SER A 50 40.10 65.88 -11.93
C SER A 50 40.65 67.31 -11.87
N VAL A 51 40.29 68.11 -12.88
CA VAL A 51 40.70 69.52 -12.98
C VAL A 51 39.94 70.37 -11.96
N GLY A 52 40.64 71.35 -11.37
CA GLY A 52 40.05 72.35 -10.48
C GLY A 52 40.76 72.46 -9.13
N ASN A 53 40.52 73.59 -8.47
CA ASN A 53 41.06 73.87 -7.15
C ASN A 53 40.20 73.21 -6.08
N ALA A 54 40.76 72.99 -4.88
CA ALA A 54 39.97 72.60 -3.73
C ALA A 54 39.04 73.74 -3.31
N THR A 55 37.85 73.40 -2.83
CA THR A 55 36.87 74.36 -2.31
C THR A 55 36.96 74.35 -0.79
N HIS A 56 37.19 75.51 -0.17
CA HIS A 56 37.13 75.67 1.28
C HIS A 56 35.73 75.35 1.80
N ASP A 57 35.69 74.67 2.95
CA ASP A 57 34.47 74.34 3.67
C ASP A 57 34.40 75.12 5.00
N THR A 58 34.73 74.51 6.14
CA THR A 58 34.78 75.16 7.46
C THR A 58 36.03 74.73 8.23
N ASP A 59 36.54 75.59 9.12
CA ASP A 59 37.57 75.23 10.11
C ASP A 59 38.81 74.50 9.52
N GLY A 60 39.26 74.96 8.34
CA GLY A 60 40.41 74.40 7.65
C GLY A 60 40.12 73.08 6.90
N PHE A 61 38.86 72.63 6.84
CA PHE A 61 38.45 71.57 5.93
C PHE A 61 38.25 72.11 4.51
N TYR A 62 38.66 71.29 3.55
CA TYR A 62 38.51 71.55 2.12
C TYR A 62 37.91 70.32 1.44
N SER A 63 37.37 70.53 0.24
CA SER A 63 36.84 69.46 -0.59
C SER A 63 37.38 69.53 -2.02
N THR A 64 37.53 68.36 -2.64
CA THR A 64 37.88 68.22 -4.05
C THR A 64 37.13 67.03 -4.64
N THR A 65 36.87 67.04 -5.95
CA THR A 65 36.21 65.92 -6.63
C THR A 65 37.25 64.96 -7.16
N TYR A 66 37.23 63.70 -6.76
CA TYR A 66 37.91 62.64 -7.51
C TYR A 66 37.06 62.25 -8.70
N ASP A 67 37.67 62.03 -9.84
CA ASP A 67 37.00 61.54 -11.04
C ASP A 67 37.18 60.01 -11.22
N PRO A 68 36.66 59.40 -12.30
CA PRO A 68 36.84 57.97 -12.54
C PRO A 68 38.29 57.53 -12.70
N THR A 69 39.20 58.39 -13.15
CA THR A 69 40.63 58.09 -13.36
C THR A 69 41.39 58.12 -12.03
N ASP A 70 40.97 58.99 -11.11
CA ASP A 70 41.52 59.05 -9.75
C ASP A 70 41.27 57.75 -8.96
N THR A 71 40.19 57.04 -9.29
CA THR A 71 39.70 55.85 -8.55
C THR A 71 39.61 54.59 -9.44
N ASP A 72 40.34 54.53 -10.55
CA ASP A 72 40.31 53.41 -11.50
C ASP A 72 40.97 52.12 -10.98
N THR A 73 41.84 52.23 -9.96
CA THR A 73 42.69 51.14 -9.48
C THR A 73 42.17 50.64 -8.12
N THR A 74 41.65 49.42 -8.08
CA THR A 74 41.18 48.75 -6.84
C THR A 74 42.38 48.38 -5.95
N ALA A 75 42.74 49.26 -5.03
CA ALA A 75 43.84 49.09 -4.09
C ALA A 75 43.80 50.15 -2.98
N SER A 76 44.82 50.16 -2.14
CA SER A 76 45.08 51.28 -1.24
C SER A 76 45.43 52.54 -2.06
N ILE A 77 44.81 53.67 -1.70
CA ILE A 77 45.11 54.99 -2.25
C ILE A 77 45.57 55.92 -1.14
N LYS A 78 46.70 56.60 -1.36
CA LYS A 78 47.18 57.67 -0.48
C LYS A 78 46.96 59.01 -1.14
N PHE A 79 46.39 59.94 -0.39
CA PHE A 79 46.20 61.32 -0.79
C PHE A 79 47.10 62.21 0.05
N GLN A 80 47.76 63.17 -0.57
CA GLN A 80 48.50 64.21 0.11
C GLN A 80 48.18 65.58 -0.45
N VAL A 81 48.23 66.56 0.44
CA VAL A 81 48.19 67.99 0.10
C VAL A 81 49.40 68.65 0.69
N ASN A 82 50.20 69.29 -0.16
CA ASN A 82 51.34 70.09 0.25
C ASN A 82 51.27 71.45 -0.43
N VAL A 83 50.84 72.46 0.32
CA VAL A 83 50.62 73.83 -0.16
C VAL A 83 51.34 74.80 0.77
N ALA A 84 51.85 75.91 0.23
CA ALA A 84 52.45 76.95 1.06
C ALA A 84 51.40 77.56 2.01
N GLY A 85 51.80 77.83 3.26
CA GLY A 85 50.93 78.42 4.27
C GLY A 85 50.18 77.40 5.14
N ALA A 86 50.34 76.09 4.91
CA ALA A 86 49.81 75.04 5.79
C ALA A 86 50.79 73.88 5.98
N LEU A 87 50.63 73.13 7.06
CA LEU A 87 51.33 71.87 7.27
C LEU A 87 50.85 70.81 6.25
N PRO A 88 51.73 69.89 5.82
CA PRO A 88 51.34 68.82 4.90
C PRO A 88 50.25 67.93 5.51
N PHE A 89 49.23 67.64 4.71
CA PHE A 89 48.19 66.69 5.07
C PHE A 89 48.32 65.42 4.25
N PHE A 90 48.01 64.28 4.87
CA PHE A 90 47.86 63.03 4.16
C PHE A 90 46.71 62.21 4.73
N MET A 91 46.09 61.41 3.87
CA MET A 91 45.14 60.39 4.29
C MET A 91 45.32 59.13 3.44
N THR A 92 44.87 58.00 3.98
CA THR A 92 44.84 56.73 3.26
C THR A 92 43.40 56.22 3.21
N ALA A 93 42.99 55.76 2.04
CA ALA A 93 41.70 55.13 1.79
C ALA A 93 41.91 53.87 0.95
N ASN A 94 40.85 53.10 0.73
CA ASN A 94 40.85 52.00 -0.23
C ASN A 94 39.87 52.29 -1.35
N VAL A 95 40.26 52.01 -2.59
CA VAL A 95 39.34 51.88 -3.72
C VAL A 95 38.88 50.43 -3.76
N VAL A 96 37.58 50.22 -3.67
CA VAL A 96 36.94 48.89 -3.72
C VAL A 96 36.13 48.76 -5.00
N THR A 97 35.95 47.53 -5.49
CA THR A 97 35.19 47.27 -6.73
C THR A 97 33.77 47.85 -6.62
N GLN A 98 33.21 48.27 -7.75
CA GLN A 98 31.85 48.84 -7.78
C GLN A 98 30.83 47.87 -7.18
N THR A 99 30.91 46.58 -7.54
CA THR A 99 30.04 45.53 -7.00
C THR A 99 30.13 45.41 -5.47
N PHE A 100 31.35 45.45 -4.92
CA PHE A 100 31.54 45.37 -3.47
C PHE A 100 30.99 46.62 -2.77
N TYR A 101 31.29 47.81 -3.30
CA TYR A 101 30.80 49.07 -2.75
C TYR A 101 29.27 49.10 -2.73
N ASP A 102 28.64 48.79 -3.87
CA ASP A 102 27.19 48.82 -4.01
C ASP A 102 26.55 47.81 -3.08
N ALA A 103 27.06 46.57 -3.04
CA ALA A 103 26.54 45.54 -2.15
C ALA A 103 26.64 45.97 -0.68
N LYS A 104 27.77 46.57 -0.27
CA LYS A 104 28.00 47.00 1.11
C LYS A 104 27.07 48.13 1.54
N TYR A 105 26.93 49.17 0.71
CA TYR A 105 26.18 50.38 1.05
C TYR A 105 24.70 50.30 0.66
N ALA A 106 24.30 49.43 -0.27
CA ALA A 106 22.89 49.15 -0.60
C ALA A 106 22.24 48.06 0.28
N GLY A 107 22.99 47.47 1.22
CA GLY A 107 22.48 46.41 2.12
C GLY A 107 22.27 45.06 1.43
N THR A 108 22.78 44.89 0.21
CA THR A 108 22.73 43.63 -0.56
C THR A 108 24.07 42.92 -0.54
N PHE A 109 24.83 43.04 0.56
CA PHE A 109 26.11 42.36 0.78
C PHE A 109 25.87 40.86 1.02
N ASN A 110 25.27 40.23 0.03
CA ASN A 110 25.12 38.81 -0.08
C ASN A 110 25.88 38.39 -1.34
N ASN A 111 26.97 37.66 -1.15
CA ASN A 111 27.71 37.06 -2.26
C ASN A 111 27.14 35.70 -2.67
N PHE A 112 26.08 35.23 -2.00
CA PHE A 112 25.44 33.97 -2.29
C PHE A 112 24.48 34.12 -3.47
N ASP A 113 24.84 33.54 -4.60
CA ASP A 113 23.94 33.31 -5.72
C ASP A 113 23.34 31.90 -5.63
N SER A 114 22.04 31.82 -5.35
CA SER A 114 21.32 30.53 -5.29
C SER A 114 21.34 29.71 -6.59
N LEU A 115 21.71 30.31 -7.73
CA LEU A 115 21.82 29.66 -9.03
C LEU A 115 23.23 29.11 -9.31
N SER A 116 24.29 29.73 -8.77
CA SER A 116 25.68 29.33 -9.02
C SER A 116 26.38 28.73 -7.81
N ASP A 117 26.03 29.15 -6.60
CA ASP A 117 26.76 28.81 -5.39
C ASP A 117 26.19 27.55 -4.75
N THR A 118 27.10 26.65 -4.41
CA THR A 118 26.79 25.41 -3.72
C THR A 118 27.24 25.52 -2.28
N VAL A 119 26.33 25.44 -1.32
CA VAL A 119 26.71 25.37 0.09
C VAL A 119 27.27 23.97 0.34
N SER A 120 28.58 23.86 0.58
CA SER A 120 29.29 22.58 0.67
C SER A 120 28.74 21.58 1.70
N ASN A 121 27.93 22.05 2.65
CA ASN A 121 27.30 21.25 3.71
C ASN A 121 25.76 21.39 3.75
N VAL A 122 25.16 22.10 2.80
CA VAL A 122 23.72 22.10 2.57
C VAL A 122 23.55 21.54 1.18
N THR A 123 23.31 20.24 1.15
CA THR A 123 22.96 19.54 -0.07
C THR A 123 21.73 20.21 -0.70
N LEU A 124 21.68 20.08 -2.02
CA LEU A 124 20.76 20.68 -2.99
C LEU A 124 21.02 22.12 -3.48
N VAL A 125 21.61 22.17 -4.67
CA VAL A 125 21.76 23.33 -5.55
C VAL A 125 20.64 23.31 -6.59
N ALA A 126 20.22 24.49 -7.04
CA ALA A 126 19.09 24.81 -7.92
C ALA A 126 19.01 24.13 -9.30
N THR A 127 19.13 22.79 -9.36
CA THR A 127 18.63 21.95 -10.43
C THR A 127 17.44 21.15 -9.89
N THR A 128 16.30 21.83 -9.77
CA THR A 128 15.05 21.10 -9.58
C THR A 128 14.77 20.27 -10.82
N THR A 129 15.24 19.03 -10.81
CA THR A 129 14.56 17.92 -11.47
C THR A 129 14.70 16.62 -10.67
N ALA A 130 15.70 16.51 -9.78
CA ALA A 130 15.72 15.47 -8.76
C ALA A 130 16.39 16.00 -7.47
N ASN A 131 15.57 16.40 -6.52
CA ASN A 131 16.04 16.64 -5.16
C ASN A 131 16.23 15.30 -4.44
N THR A 132 17.42 14.72 -4.57
CA THR A 132 17.82 13.52 -3.83
C THR A 132 18.15 13.83 -2.36
N ASP A 133 18.15 15.10 -1.96
CA ASP A 133 18.54 15.53 -0.60
C ASP A 133 17.35 15.74 0.35
N MET A 134 16.20 16.16 -0.16
CA MET A 134 14.93 16.12 0.58
C MET A 134 14.23 14.76 0.47
N ARG A 135 14.91 13.76 -0.12
CA ARG A 135 14.45 12.37 -0.16
C ARG A 135 15.39 11.56 0.73
N GLY A 136 15.00 11.46 2.00
CA GLY A 136 15.73 10.78 3.07
C GLY A 136 16.61 9.63 2.60
N THR A 137 17.91 9.81 2.76
CA THR A 137 18.94 8.77 2.65
C THR A 137 18.82 7.72 3.77
N ASP A 138 17.80 7.81 4.62
CA ASP A 138 17.45 6.93 5.73
C ASP A 138 16.11 6.17 5.52
N GLY A 139 15.75 5.89 4.26
CA GLY A 139 14.65 4.95 3.93
C GLY A 139 13.42 5.57 3.24
N ALA A 140 13.57 6.69 2.55
CA ALA A 140 12.48 7.27 1.77
C ALA A 140 12.07 6.37 0.59
N ASN A 141 10.77 6.20 0.39
CA ASN A 141 10.20 5.45 -0.74
C ASN A 141 10.65 6.08 -2.08
N THR A 142 11.50 5.36 -2.82
CA THR A 142 12.03 5.80 -4.12
C THR A 142 11.06 5.56 -5.27
N VAL A 143 10.08 4.69 -5.06
CA VAL A 143 9.07 4.32 -6.04
C VAL A 143 7.87 5.25 -5.91
N VAL A 144 7.23 5.61 -7.04
CA VAL A 144 5.96 6.33 -7.03
C VAL A 144 4.99 5.60 -6.07
N PRO A 145 4.45 6.28 -5.04
CA PRO A 145 3.44 5.66 -4.17
C PRO A 145 2.31 5.08 -5.03
N PRO A 146 1.82 3.86 -4.76
CA PRO A 146 0.75 3.28 -5.55
C PRO A 146 -0.46 4.20 -5.54
N SER A 147 -0.97 4.52 -6.72
CA SER A 147 -2.24 5.22 -6.88
C SER A 147 -3.37 4.44 -6.22
N VAL A 148 -4.48 5.11 -5.91
CA VAL A 148 -5.71 4.45 -5.44
C VAL A 148 -6.11 3.30 -6.37
N ALA A 149 -5.96 3.47 -7.68
CA ALA A 149 -6.22 2.42 -8.68
C ALA A 149 -5.26 1.21 -8.54
N GLN A 150 -3.97 1.45 -8.33
CA GLN A 150 -2.98 0.38 -8.12
C GLN A 150 -3.15 -0.34 -6.79
N LEU A 151 -3.54 0.38 -5.73
CA LEU A 151 -3.86 -0.23 -4.43
C LEU A 151 -5.09 -1.12 -4.57
N ASN A 152 -6.14 -0.59 -5.20
CA ASN A 152 -7.39 -1.29 -5.51
C ASN A 152 -7.22 -2.45 -6.50
N ALA A 153 -6.10 -2.55 -7.23
CA ALA A 153 -5.77 -3.69 -8.09
C ALA A 153 -4.89 -4.73 -7.40
N ARG A 154 -4.16 -4.35 -6.32
CA ARG A 154 -3.35 -5.26 -5.49
C ARG A 154 -4.20 -5.98 -4.44
N THR A 155 -5.25 -5.33 -3.96
CA THR A 155 -6.41 -5.98 -3.34
C THR A 155 -7.42 -6.30 -4.44
N ILE A 156 -8.18 -7.39 -4.37
CA ILE A 156 -9.32 -7.58 -5.27
C ILE A 156 -10.18 -6.31 -5.23
N LEU A 157 -10.59 -5.79 -6.40
CA LEU A 157 -11.43 -4.60 -6.46
C LEU A 157 -12.69 -4.85 -5.61
N SER A 158 -13.17 -3.86 -4.86
CA SER A 158 -14.38 -4.05 -4.04
C SER A 158 -15.60 -4.48 -4.86
N ALA A 159 -15.64 -4.13 -6.15
CA ALA A 159 -16.64 -4.55 -7.12
C ALA A 159 -16.51 -6.01 -7.58
N GLU A 160 -15.37 -6.66 -7.36
CA GLU A 160 -15.08 -8.06 -7.70
C GLU A 160 -15.24 -9.00 -6.49
N TYR A 161 -15.42 -8.46 -5.28
CA TYR A 161 -15.84 -9.28 -4.13
C TYR A 161 -17.20 -9.94 -4.42
N ALA A 162 -17.39 -11.15 -3.87
CA ALA A 162 -18.69 -11.79 -3.92
C ALA A 162 -19.73 -10.85 -3.29
N THR A 163 -20.75 -10.49 -4.08
CA THR A 163 -21.84 -9.64 -3.59
C THR A 163 -22.66 -10.38 -2.55
N SER A 164 -23.36 -9.65 -1.67
CA SER A 164 -24.31 -10.27 -0.72
C SER A 164 -25.36 -11.13 -1.43
N THR A 165 -25.78 -10.73 -2.63
CA THR A 165 -26.68 -11.49 -3.51
C THR A 165 -26.05 -12.81 -3.97
N ASN A 166 -24.78 -12.80 -4.41
CA ASN A 166 -24.08 -14.02 -4.83
C ASN A 166 -23.91 -14.98 -3.66
N LEU A 167 -23.54 -14.45 -2.48
CA LEU A 167 -23.42 -15.25 -1.25
C LEU A 167 -24.76 -15.85 -0.84
N SER A 168 -25.85 -15.08 -0.90
CA SER A 168 -27.20 -15.57 -0.59
C SER A 168 -27.69 -16.64 -1.58
N THR A 169 -27.30 -16.54 -2.85
CA THR A 169 -27.60 -17.58 -3.84
C THR A 169 -26.90 -18.89 -3.51
N VAL A 170 -25.59 -18.83 -3.19
CA VAL A 170 -24.82 -20.01 -2.78
C VAL A 170 -25.36 -20.60 -1.48
N ASP A 171 -25.69 -19.75 -0.51
CA ASP A 171 -26.28 -20.14 0.78
C ASP A 171 -27.59 -20.92 0.57
N THR A 172 -28.49 -20.39 -0.26
CA THR A 172 -29.77 -21.07 -0.60
C THR A 172 -29.55 -22.44 -1.26
N VAL A 173 -28.55 -22.54 -2.15
CA VAL A 173 -28.19 -23.81 -2.80
C VAL A 173 -27.60 -24.80 -1.80
N VAL A 174 -26.70 -24.34 -0.93
CA VAL A 174 -26.09 -25.17 0.13
C VAL A 174 -27.13 -25.64 1.13
N ASP A 175 -28.05 -24.77 1.56
CA ASP A 175 -29.18 -25.13 2.41
C ASP A 175 -30.05 -26.21 1.76
N SER A 176 -30.35 -26.06 0.46
CA SER A 176 -31.13 -27.06 -0.28
C SER A 176 -30.41 -28.41 -0.38
N ILE A 177 -29.09 -28.39 -0.64
CA ILE A 177 -28.26 -29.60 -0.65
C ILE A 177 -28.26 -30.23 0.74
N LYS A 178 -28.08 -29.42 1.79
CA LYS A 178 -28.09 -29.89 3.18
C LYS A 178 -29.39 -30.61 3.51
N VAL A 179 -30.54 -30.04 3.14
CA VAL A 179 -31.85 -30.68 3.35
C VAL A 179 -31.93 -32.06 2.70
N MET A 180 -31.38 -32.22 1.48
CA MET A 180 -31.36 -33.52 0.81
C MET A 180 -30.35 -34.48 1.44
N THR A 181 -29.15 -34.02 1.79
CA THR A 181 -28.10 -34.87 2.37
C THR A 181 -28.40 -35.29 3.80
N ASP A 182 -29.14 -34.48 4.56
CA ASP A 182 -29.60 -34.84 5.92
C ASP A 182 -30.59 -36.02 5.89
N GLN A 183 -31.23 -36.30 4.75
CA GLN A 183 -32.07 -37.49 4.56
C GLN A 183 -31.26 -38.77 4.32
N LEU A 184 -29.94 -38.65 4.14
CA LEU A 184 -29.04 -39.77 3.91
C LEU A 184 -28.37 -40.16 5.24
N ASN A 185 -28.47 -41.45 5.61
CA ASN A 185 -27.79 -42.01 6.76
C ASN A 185 -26.42 -42.58 6.36
N PHE A 186 -25.39 -42.29 7.16
CA PHE A 186 -24.02 -42.80 7.01
C PHE A 186 -23.52 -43.32 8.35
N THR A 187 -23.44 -44.64 8.53
CA THR A 187 -22.85 -45.26 9.72
C THR A 187 -21.32 -45.31 9.61
N VAL A 188 -20.82 -45.39 8.37
CA VAL A 188 -19.40 -45.29 8.03
C VAL A 188 -19.21 -44.08 7.09
N PRO A 189 -18.17 -43.23 7.28
CA PRO A 189 -17.95 -42.08 6.41
C PRO A 189 -17.87 -42.47 4.93
N ASN A 190 -18.54 -41.70 4.07
CA ASN A 190 -18.58 -41.87 2.61
C ASN A 190 -19.29 -43.14 2.08
N GLU A 191 -19.92 -43.93 2.96
CA GLU A 191 -20.73 -45.08 2.57
C GLU A 191 -22.19 -44.80 2.92
N LEU A 192 -23.01 -44.56 1.88
CA LEU A 192 -24.45 -44.46 2.09
C LEU A 192 -24.94 -45.77 2.69
N ASP A 193 -25.64 -45.71 3.81
CA ASP A 193 -26.29 -46.89 4.37
C ASP A 193 -27.48 -47.25 3.47
N VAL A 194 -27.24 -47.96 2.36
CA VAL A 194 -28.27 -48.38 1.38
C VAL A 194 -29.37 -49.24 2.05
N ASN A 195 -29.12 -49.72 3.26
CA ASN A 195 -30.01 -50.57 4.05
C ASN A 195 -30.78 -49.83 5.16
N MET A 196 -30.70 -48.49 5.23
CA MET A 196 -31.50 -47.67 6.15
C MET A 196 -32.75 -47.09 5.47
N LEU A 197 -33.41 -47.84 4.56
CA LEU A 197 -34.88 -47.75 4.49
C LEU A 197 -35.47 -48.42 5.74
N THR A 198 -35.05 -47.93 6.91
CA THR A 198 -35.84 -48.06 8.12
C THR A 198 -37.01 -47.13 7.89
N HIS A 199 -38.09 -47.67 7.33
CA HIS A 199 -39.40 -47.11 7.55
C HIS A 199 -39.55 -47.08 9.08
N THR A 200 -39.25 -45.93 9.68
CA THR A 200 -39.45 -45.67 11.11
C THR A 200 -40.93 -45.57 11.43
N ALA A 201 -41.80 -45.64 10.42
CA ALA A 201 -43.16 -46.13 10.64
C ALA A 201 -43.07 -47.64 10.90
N THR A 202 -43.40 -48.03 12.13
CA THR A 202 -43.81 -49.39 12.48
C THR A 202 -44.62 -49.96 11.33
N ILE A 203 -44.20 -51.08 10.72
CA ILE A 203 -45.02 -51.76 9.72
C ILE A 203 -46.32 -52.12 10.43
N PRO A 204 -47.45 -51.44 10.13
CA PRO A 204 -48.69 -51.69 10.85
C PRO A 204 -49.14 -53.11 10.58
N THR A 205 -49.87 -53.70 11.51
CA THR A 205 -50.64 -54.91 11.21
C THR A 205 -51.43 -54.69 9.90
N ASN A 206 -51.30 -55.61 8.95
CA ASN A 206 -51.88 -55.56 7.60
C ASN A 206 -51.17 -54.69 6.54
N TYR A 207 -49.92 -54.23 6.73
CA TYR A 207 -49.20 -53.52 5.66
C TYR A 207 -48.98 -54.38 4.40
N ILE A 208 -48.78 -55.68 4.61
CA ILE A 208 -48.87 -56.68 3.55
C ILE A 208 -50.33 -57.15 3.51
N THR A 209 -51.15 -56.50 2.70
CA THR A 209 -52.51 -56.98 2.40
C THR A 209 -52.47 -58.01 1.27
N SER A 210 -53.44 -58.93 1.25
CA SER A 210 -53.69 -59.82 0.11
C SER A 210 -54.01 -59.08 -1.19
N THR A 211 -54.30 -57.78 -1.11
CA THR A 211 -54.52 -56.89 -2.26
C THR A 211 -53.20 -56.34 -2.83
N GLY A 212 -52.17 -56.16 -1.97
CA GLY A 212 -50.85 -55.65 -2.37
C GLY A 212 -49.90 -56.71 -2.89
N ILE A 213 -50.14 -57.99 -2.59
CA ILE A 213 -49.44 -59.12 -3.19
C ILE A 213 -50.33 -59.69 -4.29
N ALA A 214 -49.96 -59.47 -5.56
CA ALA A 214 -50.59 -60.21 -6.65
C ALA A 214 -50.46 -61.71 -6.37
N ALA A 215 -51.54 -62.48 -6.52
CA ALA A 215 -51.59 -63.89 -6.11
C ALA A 215 -50.42 -64.75 -6.63
N SER A 216 -49.87 -64.37 -7.79
CA SER A 216 -48.75 -65.05 -8.47
C SER A 216 -47.36 -64.48 -8.16
N ALA A 217 -47.24 -63.44 -7.32
CA ALA A 217 -45.96 -62.84 -6.96
C ALA A 217 -45.08 -63.77 -6.11
N LEU A 218 -45.69 -64.78 -5.48
CA LEU A 218 -45.02 -65.77 -4.63
C LEU A 218 -44.83 -67.12 -5.32
N ASP A 219 -45.36 -67.27 -6.53
CA ASP A 219 -45.23 -68.51 -7.30
C ASP A 219 -43.76 -68.71 -7.71
N ASN A 220 -43.24 -69.92 -7.47
CA ASN A 220 -41.89 -70.36 -7.85
C ASN A 220 -40.73 -69.56 -7.21
N LYS A 221 -40.98 -68.78 -6.16
CA LYS A 221 -39.95 -67.99 -5.43
C LYS A 221 -39.34 -68.72 -4.22
N GLY A 222 -39.37 -70.05 -4.22
CA GLY A 222 -38.73 -70.91 -3.23
C GLY A 222 -39.72 -71.62 -2.29
N ASN A 223 -39.22 -72.51 -1.44
CA ASN A 223 -40.01 -73.31 -0.49
C ASN A 223 -40.60 -72.42 0.62
N TRP A 224 -41.70 -71.72 0.33
CA TRP A 224 -42.47 -70.91 1.29
C TRP A 224 -43.32 -71.77 2.23
N ASN A 225 -42.91 -73.02 2.47
CA ASN A 225 -43.54 -73.88 3.46
C ASN A 225 -43.03 -73.52 4.86
N ILE A 226 -43.16 -72.25 5.23
CA ILE A 226 -42.95 -71.79 6.60
C ILE A 226 -44.26 -72.02 7.35
N GLY A 227 -44.30 -73.10 8.13
CA GLY A 227 -45.06 -73.15 9.37
C GLY A 227 -46.58 -73.03 9.24
N LYS A 228 -47.21 -73.91 8.46
CA LYS A 228 -48.64 -74.17 8.64
C LYS A 228 -48.84 -75.26 9.68
N THR A 229 -48.61 -74.94 10.95
CA THR A 229 -49.33 -75.61 12.02
C THR A 229 -50.80 -75.22 11.88
N GLY A 230 -51.71 -76.19 11.73
CA GLY A 230 -53.16 -75.95 11.70
C GLY A 230 -53.81 -75.76 10.32
N TYR A 231 -53.16 -76.12 9.20
CA TYR A 231 -53.83 -76.22 7.90
C TYR A 231 -53.72 -77.64 7.33
N THR A 232 -54.86 -78.21 6.93
CA THR A 232 -54.99 -79.51 6.25
C THR A 232 -54.45 -79.42 4.83
N LEU A 233 -53.57 -80.34 4.46
CA LEU A 233 -53.09 -80.50 3.09
C LEU A 233 -54.19 -81.14 2.23
N THR A 234 -55.03 -80.34 1.57
CA THR A 234 -56.05 -80.86 0.65
C THR A 234 -55.47 -81.01 -0.76
N GLN A 235 -55.17 -82.24 -1.17
CA GLN A 235 -54.93 -82.61 -2.56
C GLN A 235 -56.06 -83.53 -3.02
N SER A 236 -56.70 -83.23 -4.16
CA SER A 236 -57.62 -84.17 -4.79
C SER A 236 -56.82 -85.29 -5.46
N PHE A 237 -57.07 -86.53 -5.08
CA PHE A 237 -56.51 -87.68 -5.79
C PHE A 237 -57.25 -87.91 -7.11
N PRO A 238 -56.57 -88.45 -8.14
CA PRO A 238 -57.22 -88.86 -9.39
C PRO A 238 -58.39 -89.80 -9.12
N THR A 239 -59.37 -89.87 -10.02
CA THR A 239 -60.59 -90.70 -9.86
C THR A 239 -60.30 -92.16 -9.49
N ASN A 240 -59.19 -92.70 -10.02
CA ASN A 240 -58.74 -94.08 -9.76
C ASN A 240 -58.29 -94.31 -8.31
N PHE A 241 -58.10 -93.25 -7.54
CA PHE A 241 -57.68 -93.23 -6.14
C PHE A 241 -58.55 -92.31 -5.30
N SER A 242 -59.82 -92.15 -5.68
CA SER A 242 -60.78 -91.27 -4.98
C SER A 242 -61.03 -91.62 -3.51
N VAL A 243 -60.63 -92.82 -3.08
CA VAL A 243 -60.70 -93.30 -1.69
C VAL A 243 -59.48 -92.95 -0.85
N MET A 244 -58.42 -92.40 -1.44
CA MET A 244 -57.28 -91.92 -0.67
C MET A 244 -57.60 -90.52 -0.14
N GLU A 245 -57.24 -90.28 1.12
CA GLU A 245 -57.29 -88.96 1.74
C GLU A 245 -55.95 -88.60 2.35
N ILE A 246 -55.73 -87.30 2.57
CA ILE A 246 -54.55 -86.82 3.31
C ILE A 246 -55.02 -86.45 4.71
N SER A 247 -54.45 -87.11 5.71
CA SER A 247 -54.76 -86.90 7.11
C SER A 247 -54.39 -85.48 7.57
N GLY A 248 -54.88 -85.08 8.75
CA GLY A 248 -54.51 -83.81 9.37
C GLY A 248 -53.00 -83.66 9.65
N THR A 249 -52.23 -84.75 9.64
CA THR A 249 -50.77 -84.78 9.79
C THR A 249 -50.00 -84.89 8.47
N GLY A 250 -50.72 -84.97 7.33
CA GLY A 250 -50.11 -85.04 6.00
C GLY A 250 -49.79 -86.46 5.52
N GLU A 251 -50.29 -87.49 6.22
CA GLU A 251 -50.15 -88.88 5.79
C GLU A 251 -51.24 -89.20 4.76
N VAL A 252 -50.88 -89.90 3.68
CA VAL A 252 -51.87 -90.44 2.76
C VAL A 252 -52.40 -91.72 3.37
N ASP A 253 -53.62 -91.66 3.89
CA ASP A 253 -54.33 -92.84 4.34
C ASP A 253 -55.26 -93.29 3.22
N ALA A 254 -55.12 -94.56 2.85
CA ALA A 254 -56.17 -95.22 2.12
C ALA A 254 -57.00 -95.86 3.23
N ASP A 255 -58.15 -95.27 3.56
CA ASP A 255 -59.10 -95.83 4.54
C ASP A 255 -59.60 -97.18 4.02
N ILE A 256 -58.76 -98.22 4.14
CA ILE A 256 -58.92 -99.49 3.44
C ILE A 256 -59.84 -100.36 4.28
N ALA A 257 -61.14 -100.11 4.15
CA ALA A 257 -62.14 -101.11 4.52
C ALA A 257 -62.04 -102.38 3.64
N LYS A 258 -61.33 -102.33 2.49
CA LYS A 258 -61.21 -103.45 1.53
C LYS A 258 -59.84 -103.57 0.83
N ILE A 259 -59.09 -104.65 1.05
CA ILE A 259 -57.94 -105.01 0.17
C ILE A 259 -58.39 -106.07 -0.84
N ASN A 260 -58.18 -105.83 -2.13
CA ASN A 260 -58.55 -106.77 -3.22
C ASN A 260 -60.01 -107.25 -3.14
N GLY A 261 -60.93 -106.38 -2.73
CA GLY A 261 -62.36 -106.70 -2.62
C GLY A 261 -62.74 -107.56 -1.41
N VAL A 262 -61.80 -107.87 -0.51
CA VAL A 262 -62.06 -108.52 0.76
C VAL A 262 -62.31 -107.45 1.81
N ASP A 263 -63.51 -107.45 2.42
CA ASP A 263 -63.81 -106.64 3.60
C ASP A 263 -62.84 -107.01 4.73
N ILE A 264 -61.99 -106.06 5.13
CA ILE A 264 -61.15 -106.22 6.32
C ILE A 264 -62.00 -105.82 7.52
N ILE A 265 -62.81 -106.76 7.99
CA ILE A 265 -63.50 -106.63 9.27
C ILE A 265 -62.46 -107.00 10.33
N GLY A 266 -61.86 -106.02 10.97
CA GLY A 266 -61.15 -106.27 12.22
C GLY A 266 -62.12 -106.93 13.20
N ASP A 267 -61.73 -108.05 13.79
CA ASP A 267 -62.57 -108.80 14.75
C ASP A 267 -62.79 -108.05 16.08
N GLY A 268 -62.30 -106.82 16.19
CA GLY A 268 -62.29 -106.03 17.42
C GLY A 268 -61.23 -106.49 18.44
N SER A 269 -60.36 -107.44 18.08
CA SER A 269 -59.21 -107.90 18.85
C SER A 269 -57.92 -107.26 18.34
N VAL A 270 -56.99 -106.99 19.26
CA VAL A 270 -55.69 -106.34 18.97
C VAL A 270 -54.64 -107.29 18.38
N THR A 271 -55.00 -108.54 18.05
CA THR A 271 -54.06 -109.51 17.45
C THR A 271 -54.66 -110.11 16.19
N PRO A 272 -54.10 -109.87 14.98
CA PRO A 272 -54.88 -109.99 13.75
C PRO A 272 -55.00 -111.42 13.18
N PHE A 273 -54.48 -112.46 13.84
CA PHE A 273 -54.49 -113.82 13.30
C PHE A 273 -54.45 -114.86 14.43
N ASP A 274 -55.51 -115.65 14.58
CA ASP A 274 -55.47 -116.93 15.30
C ASP A 274 -56.28 -117.99 14.55
N VAL A 275 -55.85 -118.28 13.32
CA VAL A 275 -55.98 -119.56 12.57
C VAL A 275 -55.05 -119.57 11.37
#